data_AF-A0A4Q2A707-F1
#
_entry.id   AF-A0A4Q2A707-F1
#
_cell.length_a   1.000
_cell.length_b   1.000
_cell.length_c   1.000
_cell.angle_alpha   90.00
_cell.angle_beta   90.00
_cell.angle_gamma   90.00
#
_symmetry.space_group_name_H-M   'P 1'
#
loop_
_entity.id
_entity.type
_entity.pdbx_description
1 polymer ?
#
loop_
_entity_poly.entity_id
_entity_poly.type
_entity_poly.pdbx_seq_one_letter_code
_entity_poly.pdbx_strand_id
1 'polypeptide(L)'
;MDERVKALAAQGTRIAEKEAAQLAAAEELRDGLNAAFHNRDIYAVSTIVDIEMYDGDSWVYGRLRYFRKDLEVLYRTPDDDMADSQRPDARENGTWHIKQLKDCTPKWQATMLSTEMITSLLNDFSERLTTHEQQLDRSLSAFQNLPLFEATDVDSLPAPPRDDLIKAAQRFRDGDLSGAIAAACGAVDTVVDFVLRQPNPKPSFQEGCNRAFKEVLNVQSDLQELGWTESEAMMLADNFKRAMSAGAYVMQSLRSKMGDVHGTKPVLLPLAFDTLKWAEIMVRTLATREIER
;
A
#
# COMPACT_ATOMS: atom_id res chain seq x y z
N MET A 1 49.49 -4.12 -52.33
CA MET A 1 48.43 -3.48 -51.52
C MET A 1 49.11 -2.70 -50.41
N ASP A 2 48.92 -1.39 -50.37
CA ASP A 2 49.63 -0.42 -49.51
C ASP A 2 49.47 -0.77 -48.01
N GLU A 3 50.56 -0.71 -47.23
CA GLU A 3 50.56 -0.94 -45.78
C GLU A 3 49.56 -0.03 -45.05
N ARG A 4 49.29 1.17 -45.59
CA ARG A 4 48.25 2.08 -45.09
C ARG A 4 46.85 1.47 -45.14
N VAL A 5 46.52 0.73 -46.20
CA VAL A 5 45.22 0.09 -46.36
C VAL A 5 45.04 -1.03 -45.34
N LYS A 6 46.10 -1.80 -45.06
CA LYS A 6 46.06 -2.84 -44.01
C LYS A 6 45.87 -2.24 -42.63
N ALA A 7 46.53 -1.13 -42.32
CA ALA A 7 46.38 -0.43 -41.03
C ALA A 7 44.95 0.11 -40.84
N LEU A 8 44.36 0.70 -41.89
CA LEU A 8 42.97 1.16 -41.89
C LEU A 8 41.98 0.00 -41.73
N ALA A 9 42.21 -1.12 -42.41
CA ALA A 9 41.38 -2.31 -42.25
C ALA A 9 41.42 -2.84 -40.82
N ALA A 10 42.61 -2.94 -40.21
CA ALA A 10 42.76 -3.35 -38.81
C ALA A 10 42.10 -2.38 -37.83
N GLN A 11 42.11 -1.07 -38.13
CA GLN A 11 41.36 -0.09 -37.34
C GLN A 11 39.85 -0.30 -37.45
N GLY A 12 39.34 -0.58 -38.66
CA GLY A 12 37.93 -0.91 -38.88
C GLY A 12 37.50 -2.13 -38.07
N THR A 13 38.30 -3.20 -38.05
CA THR A 13 38.03 -4.37 -37.20
C THR A 13 37.95 -4.02 -35.71
N ARG A 14 38.91 -3.24 -35.19
CA ARG A 14 38.90 -2.82 -33.78
C ARG A 14 37.71 -1.93 -33.42
N ILE A 15 37.21 -1.12 -34.36
CA ILE A 15 36.00 -0.30 -34.15
C ILE A 15 34.78 -1.21 -34.04
N ALA A 16 34.61 -2.16 -34.98
CA ALA A 16 33.50 -3.11 -34.95
C ALA A 16 33.49 -3.97 -33.67
N GLU A 17 34.66 -4.41 -33.19
CA GLU A 17 34.79 -5.13 -31.91
C GLU A 17 34.32 -4.29 -30.72
N LYS A 18 34.65 -2.99 -30.69
CA LYS A 18 34.20 -2.07 -29.64
C LYS A 18 32.70 -1.79 -29.70
N GLU A 19 32.14 -1.63 -30.89
CA GLU A 19 30.71 -1.46 -31.09
C GLU A 19 29.93 -2.69 -30.59
N ALA A 20 30.40 -3.89 -30.91
CA ALA A 20 29.82 -5.13 -30.41
C ALA A 20 29.91 -5.24 -28.87
N ALA A 21 31.06 -4.89 -28.29
CA ALA A 21 31.25 -4.89 -26.83
C ALA A 21 30.33 -3.87 -26.13
N GLN A 22 30.11 -2.70 -26.75
CA GLN A 22 29.20 -1.68 -26.23
C GLN A 22 27.75 -2.18 -26.21
N LEU A 23 27.29 -2.85 -27.27
CA LEU A 23 25.95 -3.46 -27.30
C LEU A 23 25.81 -4.59 -26.27
N ALA A 24 26.82 -5.44 -26.11
CA ALA A 24 26.82 -6.48 -25.10
C ALA A 24 26.71 -5.89 -23.68
N ALA A 25 27.42 -4.79 -23.40
CA ALA A 25 27.30 -4.08 -22.12
C ALA A 25 25.91 -3.47 -21.91
N ALA A 26 25.25 -3.00 -22.97
CA ALA A 26 23.87 -2.53 -22.90
C ALA A 26 22.88 -3.66 -22.59
N GLU A 27 23.09 -4.85 -23.15
CA GLU A 27 22.30 -6.04 -22.81
C GLU A 27 22.51 -6.46 -21.34
N GLU A 28 23.75 -6.44 -20.86
CA GLU A 28 24.06 -6.71 -19.45
C GLU A 28 23.38 -5.69 -18.52
N LEU A 29 23.42 -4.39 -18.86
CA LEU A 29 22.70 -3.36 -18.12
C LEU A 29 21.19 -3.63 -18.10
N ARG A 30 20.58 -3.91 -19.27
CA ARG A 30 19.16 -4.24 -19.39
C ARG A 30 18.81 -5.44 -18.50
N ASP A 31 19.62 -6.48 -18.54
CA ASP A 31 19.39 -7.70 -17.76
C ASP A 31 19.57 -7.46 -16.26
N GLY A 32 20.53 -6.63 -15.86
CA GLY A 32 20.70 -6.15 -14.50
C GLY A 32 19.50 -5.36 -13.99
N LEU A 33 18.96 -4.45 -14.80
CA LEU A 33 17.72 -3.71 -14.49
C LEU A 33 16.52 -4.66 -14.38
N ASN A 34 16.39 -5.61 -15.30
CA ASN A 34 15.33 -6.63 -15.29
C ASN A 34 15.39 -7.51 -14.04
N ALA A 35 16.59 -7.92 -13.63
CA ALA A 35 16.82 -8.68 -12.41
C ALA A 35 16.49 -7.85 -11.16
N ALA A 36 16.94 -6.59 -11.10
CA ALA A 36 16.70 -5.72 -9.95
C ALA A 36 15.21 -5.38 -9.74
N PHE A 37 14.45 -5.23 -10.83
CA PHE A 37 13.07 -4.75 -10.76
C PHE A 37 12.00 -5.85 -10.91
N HIS A 38 12.40 -7.07 -11.24
CA HIS A 38 11.55 -8.28 -11.29
C HIS A 38 10.18 -8.08 -11.97
N ASN A 39 9.14 -7.79 -11.17
CA ASN A 39 7.73 -7.68 -11.55
C ASN A 39 7.19 -6.23 -11.51
N ARG A 40 8.05 -5.24 -11.28
CA ARG A 40 7.63 -3.84 -11.25
C ARG A 40 7.63 -3.28 -12.66
N ASP A 41 6.51 -2.71 -13.07
CA ASP A 41 6.43 -1.88 -14.28
C ASP A 41 7.09 -0.54 -13.99
N ILE A 42 8.40 -0.47 -14.25
CA ILE A 42 9.18 0.75 -14.10
C ILE A 42 9.49 1.30 -15.49
N TYR A 43 9.28 2.61 -15.60
CA TYR A 43 9.63 3.41 -16.76
C TYR A 43 10.69 4.41 -16.34
N ALA A 44 11.72 4.57 -17.15
CA ALA A 44 12.69 5.63 -16.97
C ALA A 44 13.17 6.19 -18.32
N VAL A 45 13.59 7.45 -18.32
CA VAL A 45 14.16 8.12 -19.49
C VAL A 45 15.38 8.95 -19.11
N SER A 46 16.36 9.02 -20.00
CA SER A 46 17.44 9.98 -19.89
C SER A 46 17.05 11.36 -20.44
N THR A 47 17.95 12.32 -20.28
CA THR A 47 17.91 13.66 -20.88
C THR A 47 17.88 13.58 -22.41
N ILE A 48 17.41 14.64 -23.04
CA ILE A 48 17.42 14.75 -24.50
C ILE A 48 18.82 15.18 -24.97
N VAL A 49 19.33 14.57 -26.04
CA VAL A 49 20.60 14.90 -26.67
C VAL A 49 20.46 14.93 -28.19
N ASP A 50 21.27 15.75 -28.85
CA ASP A 50 21.42 15.73 -30.30
C ASP A 50 22.15 14.44 -30.72
N ILE A 51 21.55 13.70 -31.64
CA ILE A 51 22.07 12.39 -32.08
C ILE A 51 22.83 12.55 -33.39
N GLU A 52 22.18 13.17 -34.37
CA GLU A 52 22.66 13.23 -35.74
C GLU A 52 22.12 14.46 -36.47
N MET A 53 22.97 15.10 -37.27
CA MET A 53 22.59 16.22 -38.11
C MET A 53 21.67 15.73 -39.23
N TYR A 54 20.48 16.33 -39.35
CA TYR A 54 19.45 15.97 -40.32
C TYR A 54 19.65 16.72 -41.65
N ASP A 55 19.69 18.05 -41.59
CA ASP A 55 19.96 18.94 -42.73
C ASP A 55 20.48 20.31 -42.28
N GLY A 56 21.63 20.76 -42.82
CA GLY A 56 22.18 22.07 -42.46
C GLY A 56 22.38 22.25 -40.95
N ASP A 57 21.54 23.09 -40.34
CA ASP A 57 21.55 23.42 -38.90
C ASP A 57 20.53 22.62 -38.07
N SER A 58 19.79 21.68 -38.66
CA SER A 58 18.78 20.89 -37.97
C SER A 58 19.30 19.52 -37.51
N TRP A 59 18.80 19.05 -36.38
CA TRP A 59 19.27 17.82 -35.73
C TRP A 59 18.13 16.85 -35.45
N VAL A 60 18.41 15.56 -35.63
CA VAL A 60 17.67 14.48 -34.98
C VAL A 60 18.15 14.43 -33.53
N TYR A 61 17.22 14.54 -32.59
CA TYR A 61 17.50 14.48 -31.17
C TYR A 61 16.69 13.37 -30.51
N GLY A 62 17.15 12.90 -29.36
CA GLY A 62 16.48 11.82 -28.67
C GLY A 62 17.00 11.53 -27.28
N ARG A 63 16.47 10.47 -26.70
CA ARG A 63 16.79 10.02 -25.35
C ARG A 63 16.68 8.51 -25.25
N LEU A 64 17.41 7.95 -24.30
CA LEU A 64 17.32 6.54 -23.96
C LEU A 64 16.11 6.34 -23.04
N ARG A 65 15.34 5.29 -23.31
CA ARG A 65 14.19 4.87 -22.50
C ARG A 65 14.42 3.44 -22.02
N TYR A 66 14.12 3.20 -20.75
CA TYR A 66 13.82 1.86 -20.27
C TYR A 66 12.31 1.71 -20.10
N PHE A 67 11.71 0.74 -20.80
CA PHE A 67 10.28 0.44 -20.68
C PHE A 67 10.00 -1.02 -21.04
N ARG A 68 9.06 -1.66 -20.33
CA ARG A 68 8.66 -3.05 -20.57
C ARG A 68 9.85 -4.01 -20.71
N LYS A 69 10.83 -3.85 -19.83
CA LYS A 69 12.03 -4.72 -19.73
C LYS A 69 13.03 -4.57 -20.88
N ASP A 70 12.96 -3.47 -21.64
CA ASP A 70 13.86 -3.20 -22.76
C ASP A 70 14.45 -1.79 -22.74
N LEU A 71 15.58 -1.64 -23.43
CA LEU A 71 16.25 -0.35 -23.68
C LEU A 71 16.01 0.09 -25.12
N GLU A 72 15.34 1.23 -25.25
CA GLU A 72 14.86 1.75 -26.53
C GLU A 72 15.31 3.20 -26.71
N VAL A 73 15.49 3.62 -27.95
CA VAL A 73 15.76 5.02 -28.28
C VAL A 73 14.45 5.69 -28.66
N LEU A 74 14.12 6.74 -27.93
CA LEU A 74 13.10 7.71 -28.33
C LEU A 74 13.77 8.81 -29.14
N TYR A 75 13.26 9.10 -30.33
CA TYR A 75 13.81 10.18 -31.15
C TYR A 75 12.74 10.99 -31.84
N ARG A 76 13.13 12.19 -32.28
CA ARG A 76 12.33 13.12 -33.07
C ARG A 76 13.19 13.78 -34.14
N THR A 77 12.54 14.21 -35.21
CA THR A 77 13.13 14.99 -36.29
C THR A 77 12.56 16.41 -36.30
N PRO A 78 13.21 17.35 -37.01
CA PRO A 78 12.68 18.70 -37.21
C PRO A 78 11.29 18.71 -37.88
N ASP A 79 10.99 17.71 -38.73
CA ASP A 79 9.66 17.56 -39.35
C ASP A 79 8.58 17.28 -38.29
N ASP A 80 8.90 16.47 -37.26
CA ASP A 80 7.97 16.21 -36.15
C ASP A 80 7.66 17.49 -35.38
N ASP A 81 8.67 18.34 -35.16
CA ASP A 81 8.50 19.64 -34.49
C ASP A 81 7.68 20.61 -35.35
N MET A 82 7.91 20.62 -36.66
CA MET A 82 7.12 21.41 -37.60
C MET A 82 5.66 20.96 -37.61
N ALA A 83 5.40 19.65 -37.58
CA ALA A 83 4.03 19.11 -37.49
C ALA A 83 3.35 19.48 -36.17
N ASP A 84 4.07 19.44 -35.05
CA ASP A 84 3.55 19.82 -33.74
C ASP A 84 3.38 21.33 -33.58
N SER A 85 4.14 22.16 -34.31
CA SER A 85 3.96 23.61 -34.31
C SER A 85 2.56 24.04 -34.78
N GLN A 86 1.88 23.19 -35.55
CA GLN A 86 0.51 23.41 -36.01
C GLN A 86 -0.55 22.97 -34.97
N ARG A 87 -0.12 22.35 -33.86
CA ARG A 87 -0.97 21.81 -32.78
C ARG A 87 -0.54 22.39 -31.43
N PRO A 88 -1.21 23.44 -30.91
CA PRO A 88 -0.81 24.14 -29.69
C PRO A 88 -0.67 23.25 -28.45
N ASP A 89 -1.40 22.13 -28.40
CA ASP A 89 -1.42 21.12 -27.33
C ASP A 89 -0.33 20.05 -27.48
N ALA A 90 0.32 19.94 -28.64
CA ALA A 90 1.28 18.88 -28.94
C ALA A 90 2.69 19.15 -28.40
N ARG A 91 3.03 20.39 -28.00
CA ARG A 91 4.39 20.73 -27.57
C ARG A 91 4.87 19.98 -26.33
N GLU A 92 3.96 19.62 -25.43
CA GLU A 92 4.30 18.86 -24.21
C GLU A 92 4.16 17.34 -24.40
N ASN A 93 3.35 16.90 -25.37
CA ASN A 93 3.03 15.49 -25.64
C ASN A 93 3.42 15.04 -27.05
N GLY A 94 4.46 15.66 -27.61
CA GLY A 94 4.91 15.39 -28.98
C GLY A 94 5.12 13.90 -29.20
N THR A 95 4.77 13.43 -30.40
CA THR A 95 4.88 12.00 -30.72
C THR A 95 6.37 11.64 -30.83
N TRP A 96 6.83 10.76 -29.96
CA TRP A 96 8.19 10.22 -30.03
C TRP A 96 8.19 8.95 -30.89
N HIS A 97 9.12 8.89 -31.84
CA HIS A 97 9.40 7.64 -32.55
C HIS A 97 10.21 6.71 -31.65
N ILE A 98 9.96 5.42 -31.75
CA ILE A 98 10.63 4.39 -30.95
C ILE A 98 11.49 3.55 -31.87
N LYS A 99 12.74 3.34 -31.47
CA LYS A 99 13.67 2.45 -32.17
C LYS A 99 14.39 1.54 -31.18
N GLN A 100 14.49 0.25 -31.50
CA GLN A 100 15.28 -0.65 -30.68
C GLN A 100 16.76 -0.26 -30.77
N LEU A 101 17.46 -0.33 -29.65
CA LEU A 101 18.86 0.11 -29.59
C LEU A 101 19.77 -0.67 -30.56
N LYS A 102 19.52 -1.97 -30.71
CA LYS A 102 20.22 -2.85 -31.67
C LYS A 102 19.99 -2.48 -33.14
N ASP A 103 18.89 -1.81 -33.46
CA ASP A 103 18.54 -1.40 -34.82
C ASP A 103 19.07 0.01 -35.15
N CYS A 104 19.66 0.70 -34.17
CA CYS A 104 20.25 2.02 -34.34
C CYS A 104 21.61 1.95 -35.07
N THR A 105 22.02 3.07 -35.68
CA THR A 105 23.36 3.15 -36.29
C THR A 105 24.43 3.17 -35.18
N PRO A 106 25.70 2.82 -35.47
CA PRO A 106 26.76 2.86 -34.46
C PRO A 106 26.94 4.23 -33.82
N LYS A 107 26.74 5.32 -34.58
CA LYS A 107 26.77 6.68 -34.04
C LYS A 107 25.67 6.91 -33.00
N TRP A 108 24.44 6.49 -33.29
CA TRP A 108 23.33 6.60 -32.35
C TRP A 108 23.57 5.76 -31.09
N GLN A 109 24.06 4.54 -31.25
CA GLN A 109 24.40 3.66 -30.14
C GLN A 109 25.48 4.29 -29.26
N ALA A 110 26.54 4.82 -29.85
CA ALA A 110 27.62 5.49 -29.13
C ALA A 110 27.12 6.70 -28.32
N THR A 111 26.22 7.51 -28.89
CA THR A 111 25.60 8.65 -28.20
C THR A 111 24.68 8.19 -27.06
N MET A 112 23.76 7.25 -27.33
CA MET A 112 22.74 6.79 -26.38
C MET A 112 23.32 5.96 -25.21
N LEU A 113 24.44 5.28 -25.45
CA LEU A 113 25.17 4.50 -24.45
C LEU A 113 26.38 5.26 -23.90
N SER A 114 26.45 6.58 -24.10
CA SER A 114 27.43 7.42 -23.43
C SER A 114 27.20 7.43 -21.91
N THR A 115 28.26 7.67 -21.15
CA THR A 115 28.18 7.72 -19.68
C THR A 115 27.14 8.73 -19.20
N GLU A 116 27.06 9.90 -19.83
CA GLU A 116 26.09 10.94 -19.49
C GLU A 116 24.64 10.43 -19.63
N MET A 117 24.32 9.76 -20.73
CA MET A 117 22.98 9.24 -20.99
C MET A 117 22.60 8.12 -20.02
N ILE A 118 23.52 7.20 -19.73
CA ILE A 118 23.30 6.14 -18.75
C ILE A 118 23.13 6.71 -17.34
N THR A 119 23.99 7.64 -16.93
CA THR A 119 23.86 8.30 -15.62
C THR A 119 22.54 9.05 -15.49
N SER A 120 22.13 9.77 -16.54
CA SER A 120 20.84 10.45 -16.56
C SER A 120 19.66 9.46 -16.42
N LEU A 121 19.69 8.34 -17.15
CA LEU A 121 18.66 7.29 -17.04
C LEU A 121 18.58 6.73 -15.60
N LEU A 122 19.73 6.43 -14.99
CA LEU A 122 19.80 5.90 -13.63
C LEU A 122 19.33 6.91 -12.57
N ASN A 123 19.57 8.20 -12.79
CA ASN A 123 19.06 9.26 -11.92
C ASN A 123 17.52 9.34 -11.99
N ASP A 124 16.93 9.27 -13.19
CA ASP A 124 15.46 9.25 -13.35
C ASP A 124 14.84 7.99 -12.70
N PHE A 125 15.50 6.83 -12.78
CA PHE A 125 15.12 5.65 -12.00
C PHE A 125 15.08 5.94 -10.49
N SER A 126 16.16 6.50 -9.94
CA SER A 126 16.26 6.79 -8.52
C SER A 126 15.15 7.74 -8.06
N GLU A 127 14.92 8.82 -8.81
CA GLU A 127 13.90 9.82 -8.48
C GLU A 127 12.49 9.22 -8.47
N ARG A 128 12.16 8.39 -9.47
CA ARG A 128 10.87 7.70 -9.56
C ARG A 128 10.66 6.70 -8.44
N LEU A 129 11.70 5.93 -8.09
CA LEU A 129 11.63 4.97 -6.98
C LEU A 129 11.41 5.68 -5.66
N THR A 130 12.16 6.75 -5.38
CA THR A 130 11.97 7.58 -4.18
C THR A 130 10.56 8.18 -4.13
N THR A 131 10.07 8.70 -5.25
CA THR A 131 8.71 9.25 -5.33
C THR A 131 7.65 8.18 -5.03
N HIS A 132 7.82 6.97 -5.58
CA HIS A 132 6.89 5.87 -5.36
C HIS A 132 6.91 5.37 -3.91
N GLU A 133 8.08 5.24 -3.30
CA GLU A 133 8.23 4.91 -1.89
C GLU A 133 7.51 5.93 -1.00
N GLN A 134 7.74 7.23 -1.22
CA GLN A 134 7.05 8.29 -0.49
C GLN A 134 5.53 8.29 -0.70
N GLN A 135 5.03 7.84 -1.86
CA GLN A 135 3.59 7.68 -2.09
C GLN A 135 3.02 6.49 -1.32
N LEU A 136 3.75 5.37 -1.26
CA LEU A 136 3.36 4.21 -0.47
C LEU A 136 3.35 4.53 1.02
N ASP A 137 4.36 5.23 1.52
CA ASP A 137 4.43 5.65 2.92
C ASP A 137 3.26 6.56 3.30
N ARG A 138 2.96 7.55 2.45
CA ARG A 138 1.80 8.43 2.66
C ARG A 138 0.49 7.65 2.66
N SER A 139 0.35 6.69 1.74
CA SER A 139 -0.86 5.85 1.64
C SER A 139 -1.00 4.96 2.88
N LEU A 140 0.07 4.30 3.29
CA LEU A 140 0.11 3.45 4.49
C LEU A 140 -0.20 4.26 5.75
N SER A 141 0.41 5.43 5.90
CA SER A 141 0.15 6.35 7.01
C SER A 141 -1.31 6.81 7.03
N ALA A 142 -1.89 7.13 5.86
CA ALA A 142 -3.31 7.49 5.77
C ALA A 142 -4.21 6.34 6.23
N PHE A 143 -3.90 5.09 5.85
CA PHE A 143 -4.64 3.91 6.31
C PHE A 143 -4.49 3.68 7.82
N GLN A 144 -3.28 3.82 8.38
CA GLN A 144 -3.03 3.67 9.82
C GLN A 144 -3.73 4.74 10.67
N ASN A 145 -3.90 5.94 10.10
CA ASN A 145 -4.54 7.08 10.76
C ASN A 145 -6.06 7.12 10.60
N LEU A 146 -6.67 6.16 9.88
CA LEU A 146 -8.12 6.05 9.89
C LEU A 146 -8.60 5.80 11.33
N PRO A 147 -9.65 6.50 11.77
CA PRO A 147 -10.21 6.30 13.10
C PRO A 147 -10.72 4.86 13.21
N LEU A 148 -10.09 4.08 14.08
CA LEU A 148 -10.53 2.72 14.38
C LEU A 148 -11.82 2.72 15.21
N PHE A 149 -12.08 3.79 15.94
CA PHE A 149 -13.26 4.02 16.76
C PHE A 149 -13.74 5.46 16.56
N GLU A 150 -15.03 5.69 16.77
CA GLU A 150 -15.56 7.06 16.82
C GLU A 150 -15.13 7.75 18.11
N ALA A 151 -14.52 8.94 18.01
CA ALA A 151 -13.93 9.62 19.16
C ALA A 151 -14.96 9.91 20.27
N THR A 152 -16.14 10.38 19.87
CA THR A 152 -17.26 10.66 20.79
C THR A 152 -17.70 9.42 21.56
N ASP A 153 -17.65 8.25 20.92
CA ASP A 153 -18.07 7.00 21.54
C ASP A 153 -17.06 6.57 22.60
N VAL A 154 -15.77 6.63 22.27
CA VAL A 154 -14.68 6.26 23.18
C VAL A 154 -14.58 7.22 24.36
N ASP A 155 -14.71 8.52 24.12
CA ASP A 155 -14.59 9.54 25.17
C ASP A 155 -15.71 9.44 26.23
N SER A 156 -16.88 8.95 25.84
CA SER A 156 -18.02 8.74 26.74
C SER A 156 -17.87 7.53 27.68
N LEU A 157 -16.85 6.68 27.47
CA LEU A 157 -16.66 5.46 28.24
C LEU A 157 -15.94 5.72 29.58
N PRO A 158 -16.21 4.90 30.61
CA PRO A 158 -15.40 4.87 31.83
C PRO A 158 -13.92 4.61 31.53
N ALA A 159 -13.02 5.20 32.31
CA ALA A 159 -11.59 5.17 32.04
C ALA A 159 -10.99 3.74 31.88
N PRO A 160 -11.28 2.75 32.77
CA PRO A 160 -10.63 1.44 32.63
C PRO A 160 -10.90 0.71 31.29
N PRO A 161 -12.16 0.48 30.86
CA PRO A 161 -12.41 -0.15 29.56
C PRO A 161 -12.05 0.74 28.37
N ARG A 162 -12.09 2.07 28.52
CA ARG A 162 -11.65 3.03 27.50
C ARG A 162 -10.17 2.89 27.19
N ASP A 163 -9.33 2.88 28.24
CA ASP A 163 -7.88 2.82 28.11
C ASP A 163 -7.45 1.47 27.49
N ASP A 164 -8.15 0.37 27.83
CA ASP A 164 -7.94 -0.94 27.20
C ASP A 164 -8.34 -0.97 25.72
N LEU A 165 -9.43 -0.30 25.31
CA LEU A 165 -9.79 -0.14 23.89
C LEU A 165 -8.75 0.67 23.13
N ILE A 166 -8.32 1.82 23.68
CA ILE A 166 -7.28 2.67 23.07
C ILE A 166 -5.99 1.87 22.87
N LYS A 167 -5.61 1.08 23.88
CA LYS A 167 -4.46 0.16 23.79
C LYS A 167 -4.63 -0.90 22.70
N ALA A 168 -5.82 -1.47 22.55
CA ALA A 168 -6.11 -2.42 21.47
C ALA A 168 -5.98 -1.78 20.08
N ALA A 169 -6.51 -0.57 19.90
CA ALA A 169 -6.35 0.22 18.69
C ALA A 169 -4.89 0.54 18.38
N GLN A 170 -4.11 0.95 19.38
CA GLN A 170 -2.69 1.24 19.20
C GLN A 170 -1.92 0.00 18.72
N ARG A 171 -2.12 -1.14 19.37
CA ARG A 171 -1.49 -2.41 18.95
C ARG A 171 -1.86 -2.82 17.53
N PHE A 172 -3.11 -2.60 17.13
CA PHE A 172 -3.54 -2.86 15.76
C PHE A 172 -2.78 -1.99 14.75
N ARG A 173 -2.63 -0.69 15.05
CA ARG A 173 -1.86 0.25 14.20
C ARG A 173 -0.37 -0.10 14.12
N ASP A 174 0.19 -0.58 15.23
CA ASP A 174 1.59 -1.00 15.33
C ASP A 174 1.87 -2.35 14.63
N GLY A 175 0.83 -3.01 14.08
CA GLY A 175 0.94 -4.32 13.43
C GLY A 175 0.97 -5.51 14.39
N ASP A 176 0.82 -5.28 15.70
CA ASP A 176 0.66 -6.33 16.72
C ASP A 176 -0.80 -6.83 16.74
N LEU A 177 -1.18 -7.54 15.67
CA LEU A 177 -2.56 -8.02 15.48
C LEU A 177 -3.01 -9.00 16.58
N SER A 178 -2.10 -9.87 17.01
CA SER A 178 -2.34 -10.84 18.09
C SER A 178 -2.56 -10.14 19.43
N GLY A 179 -1.69 -9.19 19.78
CA GLY A 179 -1.82 -8.40 20.97
C GLY A 179 -3.01 -7.44 20.94
N ALA A 180 -3.44 -6.99 19.75
CA ALA A 180 -4.66 -6.19 19.56
C ALA A 180 -5.92 -7.00 19.89
N ILE A 181 -6.04 -8.24 19.38
CA ILE A 181 -7.15 -9.16 19.72
C ILE A 181 -7.21 -9.38 21.24
N ALA A 182 -6.06 -9.68 21.86
CA ALA A 182 -5.98 -9.92 23.30
C ALA A 182 -6.40 -8.68 24.12
N ALA A 183 -5.95 -7.49 23.72
CA ALA A 183 -6.31 -6.24 24.37
C ALA A 183 -7.79 -5.88 24.19
N ALA A 184 -8.35 -6.09 22.99
CA ALA A 184 -9.77 -5.86 22.71
C ALA A 184 -10.68 -6.74 23.58
N CYS A 185 -10.34 -8.03 23.72
CA CYS A 185 -11.05 -8.91 24.65
C CYS A 185 -10.85 -8.50 26.11
N GLY A 186 -9.66 -7.99 26.46
CA GLY A 186 -9.38 -7.43 27.79
C GLY A 186 -10.29 -6.26 28.14
N ALA A 187 -10.53 -5.33 27.20
CA ALA A 187 -11.47 -4.22 27.40
C ALA A 187 -12.90 -4.71 27.71
N VAL A 188 -13.35 -5.77 27.01
CA VAL A 188 -14.64 -6.40 27.27
C VAL A 188 -14.67 -7.09 28.64
N ASP A 189 -13.61 -7.81 29.02
CA ASP A 189 -13.49 -8.38 30.37
C ASP A 189 -13.58 -7.28 31.45
N THR A 190 -12.89 -6.15 31.25
CA THR A 190 -12.88 -5.01 32.17
C THR A 190 -14.27 -4.41 32.37
N VAL A 191 -15.04 -4.19 31.31
CA VAL A 191 -16.42 -3.66 31.46
C VAL A 191 -17.38 -4.71 32.03
N VAL A 192 -17.19 -6.00 31.74
CA VAL A 192 -17.99 -7.08 32.33
C VAL A 192 -17.74 -7.17 33.83
N ASP A 193 -16.50 -7.11 34.27
CA ASP A 193 -16.13 -7.11 35.68
C ASP A 193 -16.68 -5.85 36.39
N PHE A 194 -16.75 -4.71 35.68
CA PHE A 194 -17.39 -3.49 36.17
C PHE A 194 -18.90 -3.68 36.41
N VAL A 195 -19.65 -4.13 35.40
CA VAL A 195 -21.11 -4.38 35.50
C VAL A 195 -21.44 -5.44 36.54
N LEU A 196 -20.68 -6.54 36.58
CA LEU A 196 -20.92 -7.66 37.48
C LEU A 196 -20.30 -7.49 38.88
N ARG A 197 -19.64 -6.35 39.14
CA ARG A 197 -18.98 -6.03 40.42
C ARG A 197 -18.01 -7.12 40.88
N GLN A 198 -17.11 -7.55 39.98
CA GLN A 198 -16.08 -8.57 40.22
C GLN A 198 -16.66 -9.91 40.71
N PRO A 199 -17.33 -10.67 39.84
CA PRO A 199 -18.00 -11.90 40.21
C PRO A 199 -17.00 -12.97 40.70
N ASN A 200 -17.32 -13.66 41.79
CA ASN A 200 -16.56 -14.79 42.31
C ASN A 200 -17.46 -16.03 42.48
N PRO A 201 -17.18 -17.17 41.82
CA PRO A 201 -16.07 -17.41 40.88
C PRO A 201 -16.22 -16.64 39.56
N LYS A 202 -15.08 -16.36 38.91
CA LYS A 202 -15.04 -15.64 37.62
C LYS A 202 -15.59 -16.55 36.51
N PRO A 203 -16.63 -16.12 35.77
CA PRO A 203 -17.19 -16.90 34.67
C PRO A 203 -16.23 -16.95 33.47
N SER A 204 -16.50 -17.86 32.52
CA SER A 204 -15.84 -17.81 31.21
C SER A 204 -16.17 -16.51 30.47
N PHE A 205 -15.38 -16.12 29.47
CA PHE A 205 -15.58 -14.87 28.71
C PHE A 205 -17.01 -14.72 28.19
N GLN A 206 -17.50 -15.70 27.41
CA GLN A 206 -18.86 -15.66 26.87
C GLN A 206 -19.93 -15.67 27.96
N GLU A 207 -19.76 -16.46 29.02
CA GLU A 207 -20.70 -16.50 30.14
C GLU A 207 -20.75 -15.17 30.90
N GLY A 208 -19.60 -14.54 31.15
CA GLY A 208 -19.49 -13.22 31.76
C GLY A 208 -20.20 -12.16 30.93
N CYS A 209 -19.94 -12.12 29.62
CA CYS A 209 -20.63 -11.23 28.68
C CYS A 209 -22.15 -11.44 28.75
N ASN A 210 -22.62 -12.68 28.64
CA ASN A 210 -24.05 -13.01 28.67
C ASN A 210 -24.73 -12.60 29.99
N ARG A 211 -24.04 -12.76 31.12
CA ARG A 211 -24.53 -12.30 32.43
C ARG A 211 -24.60 -10.78 32.49
N ALA A 212 -23.55 -10.07 32.06
CA ALA A 212 -23.53 -8.61 32.03
C ALA A 212 -24.64 -8.06 31.11
N PHE A 213 -24.81 -8.62 29.91
CA PHE A 213 -25.91 -8.25 29.01
C PHE A 213 -27.28 -8.42 29.66
N LYS A 214 -27.49 -9.47 30.45
CA LYS A 214 -28.77 -9.67 31.15
C LYS A 214 -29.02 -8.58 32.22
N GLU A 215 -27.98 -8.05 32.84
CA GLU A 215 -28.10 -6.99 33.84
C GLU A 215 -28.46 -5.65 33.22
N VAL A 216 -27.82 -5.28 32.11
CA VAL A 216 -27.92 -3.91 31.58
C VAL A 216 -28.79 -3.77 30.32
N LEU A 217 -29.05 -4.84 29.56
CA LEU A 217 -29.87 -4.73 28.35
C LEU A 217 -31.36 -4.78 28.69
N ASN A 218 -31.97 -3.61 28.92
CA ASN A 218 -33.42 -3.46 28.99
C ASN A 218 -34.01 -2.81 27.72
N VAL A 219 -33.48 -3.19 26.56
CA VAL A 219 -33.83 -2.58 25.26
C VAL A 219 -35.34 -2.63 24.97
N GLN A 220 -36.05 -3.64 25.48
CA GLN A 220 -37.49 -3.76 25.27
C GLN A 220 -38.27 -2.60 25.90
N SER A 221 -37.98 -2.19 27.15
CA SER A 221 -38.68 -1.07 27.77
C SER A 221 -38.38 0.23 27.06
N ASP A 222 -37.11 0.46 26.72
CA ASP A 222 -36.66 1.69 26.06
C ASP A 222 -37.39 1.87 24.71
N LEU A 223 -37.53 0.79 23.94
CA LEU A 223 -38.26 0.82 22.67
C LEU A 223 -39.77 1.05 22.86
N GLN A 224 -40.37 0.46 23.90
CA GLN A 224 -41.78 0.68 24.23
C GLN A 224 -42.04 2.14 24.65
N GLU A 225 -41.12 2.76 25.39
CA GLU A 225 -41.17 4.19 25.74
C GLU A 225 -41.09 5.09 24.49
N LEU A 226 -40.37 4.64 23.45
CA LEU A 226 -40.33 5.28 22.13
C LEU A 226 -41.56 4.96 21.26
N GLY A 227 -42.55 4.24 21.78
CA GLY A 227 -43.82 3.95 21.10
C GLY A 227 -43.84 2.69 20.23
N TRP A 228 -42.83 1.82 20.33
CA TRP A 228 -42.85 0.53 19.62
C TRP A 228 -43.91 -0.40 20.21
N THR A 229 -44.50 -1.25 19.38
CA THR A 229 -45.41 -2.27 19.89
C THR A 229 -44.65 -3.29 20.73
N GLU A 230 -45.34 -3.91 21.70
CA GLU A 230 -44.73 -4.94 22.55
C GLU A 230 -44.09 -6.07 21.75
N SER A 231 -44.75 -6.52 20.68
CA SER A 231 -44.24 -7.61 19.84
C SER A 231 -42.96 -7.22 19.09
N GLU A 232 -42.90 -6.01 18.52
CA GLU A 232 -41.72 -5.52 17.80
C GLU A 232 -40.53 -5.29 18.74
N ALA A 233 -40.78 -4.64 19.89
CA ALA A 233 -39.75 -4.36 20.89
C ALA A 233 -39.14 -5.67 21.45
N MET A 234 -39.98 -6.64 21.78
CA MET A 234 -39.55 -7.96 22.25
C MET A 234 -38.71 -8.69 21.18
N MET A 235 -39.16 -8.67 19.92
CA MET A 235 -38.44 -9.33 18.83
C MET A 235 -37.06 -8.70 18.59
N LEU A 236 -36.95 -7.37 18.61
CA LEU A 236 -35.67 -6.69 18.44
C LEU A 236 -34.74 -6.96 19.63
N ALA A 237 -35.25 -6.86 20.87
CA ALA A 237 -34.46 -7.11 22.08
C ALA A 237 -33.87 -8.54 22.10
N ASP A 238 -34.67 -9.56 21.74
CA ASP A 238 -34.19 -10.94 21.68
C ASP A 238 -33.14 -11.16 20.58
N ASN A 239 -33.35 -10.59 19.39
CA ASN A 239 -32.37 -10.68 18.30
C ASN A 239 -31.07 -9.93 18.64
N PHE A 240 -31.17 -8.74 19.23
CA PHE A 240 -30.02 -7.97 19.65
C PHE A 240 -29.20 -8.73 20.69
N LYS A 241 -29.85 -9.29 21.71
CA LYS A 241 -29.20 -10.13 22.71
C LYS A 241 -28.49 -11.33 22.08
N ARG A 242 -29.15 -12.05 21.15
CA ARG A 242 -28.53 -13.18 20.44
C ARG A 242 -27.32 -12.75 19.61
N ALA A 243 -27.38 -11.60 18.95
CA ALA A 243 -26.26 -11.04 18.21
C ALA A 243 -25.06 -10.72 19.13
N MET A 244 -25.32 -10.09 20.28
CA MET A 244 -24.28 -9.81 21.28
C MET A 244 -23.63 -11.09 21.83
N SER A 245 -24.43 -12.12 22.14
CA SER A 245 -23.92 -13.43 22.56
C SER A 245 -23.08 -14.12 21.48
N ALA A 246 -23.49 -14.03 20.20
CA ALA A 246 -22.74 -14.57 19.08
C ALA A 246 -21.40 -13.82 18.87
N GLY A 247 -21.41 -12.50 18.98
CA GLY A 247 -20.20 -11.69 18.97
C GLY A 247 -19.22 -12.12 20.08
N ALA A 248 -19.72 -12.36 21.30
CA ALA A 248 -18.87 -12.77 22.42
C ALA A 248 -18.22 -14.13 22.17
N TYR A 249 -18.95 -15.05 21.54
CA TYR A 249 -18.41 -16.33 21.10
C TYR A 249 -17.32 -16.15 20.03
N VAL A 250 -17.54 -15.29 19.03
CA VAL A 250 -16.55 -15.00 17.98
C VAL A 250 -15.28 -14.44 18.61
N MET A 251 -15.38 -13.41 19.45
CA MET A 251 -14.23 -12.82 20.13
C MET A 251 -13.47 -13.84 20.99
N GLN A 252 -14.16 -14.67 21.77
CA GLN A 252 -13.52 -15.73 22.56
C GLN A 252 -12.76 -16.73 21.67
N SER A 253 -13.34 -17.09 20.53
CA SER A 253 -12.75 -18.02 19.57
C SER A 253 -11.49 -17.42 18.93
N LEU A 254 -11.56 -16.16 18.49
CA LEU A 254 -10.43 -15.42 17.95
C LEU A 254 -9.34 -15.23 19.00
N ARG A 255 -9.68 -14.88 20.24
CA ARG A 255 -8.72 -14.80 21.35
C ARG A 255 -7.99 -16.12 21.59
N SER A 256 -8.71 -17.25 21.60
CA SER A 256 -8.09 -18.56 21.85
C SER A 256 -7.16 -19.00 20.71
N LYS A 257 -7.55 -18.73 19.46
CA LYS A 257 -6.89 -19.25 18.26
C LYS A 257 -5.87 -18.29 17.65
N MET A 258 -6.04 -16.99 17.83
CA MET A 258 -5.24 -15.93 17.22
C MET A 258 -4.69 -14.93 18.25
N GLY A 259 -5.28 -14.87 19.45
CA GLY A 259 -4.68 -14.18 20.59
C GLY A 259 -3.55 -15.00 21.17
N ASP A 260 -2.35 -14.46 21.11
CA ASP A 260 -1.14 -15.00 21.73
C ASP A 260 -0.28 -13.83 22.24
N VAL A 261 0.05 -13.86 23.53
CA VAL A 261 0.90 -12.87 24.18
C VAL A 261 2.34 -12.88 23.66
N HIS A 262 2.73 -13.94 22.95
CA HIS A 262 4.04 -14.06 22.30
C HIS A 262 3.98 -13.83 20.77
N GLY A 263 2.81 -13.56 20.19
CA GLY A 263 2.65 -13.24 18.76
C GLY A 263 3.02 -14.36 17.79
N THR A 264 3.03 -15.62 18.24
CA THR A 264 3.53 -16.76 17.43
C THR A 264 2.49 -17.33 16.47
N LYS A 265 1.20 -17.00 16.65
CA LYS A 265 0.11 -17.51 15.83
C LYS A 265 -0.18 -16.59 14.66
N PRO A 266 -0.42 -17.11 13.44
CA PRO A 266 -0.82 -16.28 12.31
C PRO A 266 -2.19 -15.64 12.59
N VAL A 267 -2.28 -14.34 12.33
CA VAL A 267 -3.51 -13.56 12.53
C VAL A 267 -3.94 -12.96 11.20
N LEU A 268 -5.22 -13.12 10.87
CA LEU A 268 -5.82 -12.45 9.71
C LEU A 268 -6.18 -11.01 10.10
N LEU A 269 -5.60 -10.04 9.40
CA LEU A 269 -5.84 -8.61 9.64
C LEU A 269 -7.33 -8.23 9.67
N PRO A 270 -8.20 -8.72 8.76
CA PRO A 270 -9.64 -8.45 8.84
C PRO A 270 -10.28 -8.92 10.15
N LEU A 271 -9.90 -10.11 10.66
CA LEU A 271 -10.49 -10.65 11.89
C LEU A 271 -9.98 -9.94 13.15
N ALA A 272 -8.75 -9.43 13.12
CA ALA A 272 -8.25 -8.56 14.18
C ALA A 272 -9.08 -7.26 14.22
N PHE A 273 -9.32 -6.64 13.06
CA PHE A 273 -10.17 -5.45 12.96
C PHE A 273 -11.61 -5.72 13.44
N ASP A 274 -12.22 -6.82 13.01
CA ASP A 274 -13.56 -7.21 13.44
C ASP A 274 -13.63 -7.42 14.96
N THR A 275 -12.57 -7.95 15.57
CA THR A 275 -12.47 -8.10 17.03
C THR A 275 -12.50 -6.74 17.74
N LEU A 276 -11.80 -5.73 17.19
CA LEU A 276 -11.86 -4.36 17.73
C LEU A 276 -13.27 -3.79 17.63
N LYS A 277 -13.98 -4.00 16.52
CA LYS A 277 -15.35 -3.52 16.33
C LYS A 277 -16.36 -4.20 17.25
N TRP A 278 -16.22 -5.51 17.46
CA TRP A 278 -17.03 -6.19 18.46
C TRP A 278 -16.75 -5.67 19.87
N ALA A 279 -15.48 -5.42 20.20
CA ALA A 279 -15.12 -4.86 21.50
C ALA A 279 -15.73 -3.46 21.70
N GLU A 280 -15.63 -2.56 20.72
CA GLU A 280 -16.24 -1.23 20.73
C GLU A 280 -17.75 -1.32 21.01
N ILE A 281 -18.47 -2.14 20.23
CA ILE A 281 -19.92 -2.32 20.38
C ILE A 281 -20.27 -2.85 21.77
N MET A 282 -19.56 -3.88 22.25
CA MET A 282 -19.83 -4.48 23.56
C MET A 282 -19.53 -3.55 24.72
N VAL A 283 -18.36 -2.90 24.69
CA VAL A 283 -17.95 -1.97 25.73
C VAL A 283 -18.92 -0.80 25.81
N ARG A 284 -19.28 -0.18 24.68
CA ARG A 284 -20.27 0.90 24.66
C ARG A 284 -21.62 0.44 25.18
N THR A 285 -22.10 -0.70 24.69
CA THR A 285 -23.40 -1.26 25.08
C THR A 285 -23.50 -1.51 26.59
N LEU A 286 -22.43 -2.01 27.20
CA LEU A 286 -22.36 -2.33 28.62
C LEU A 286 -22.11 -1.10 29.49
N ALA A 287 -21.18 -0.23 29.09
CA ALA A 287 -20.76 0.92 29.88
C ALA A 287 -21.81 2.03 29.94
N THR A 288 -22.43 2.40 28.81
CA THR A 288 -23.41 3.49 28.77
C THR A 288 -24.61 3.18 29.66
N ARG A 289 -25.11 1.94 29.59
CA ARG A 289 -26.30 1.52 30.35
C ARG A 289 -26.04 1.27 31.83
N GLU A 290 -24.78 1.02 32.22
CA GLU A 290 -24.41 0.96 33.64
C GLU A 290 -24.31 2.36 34.25
N ILE A 291 -23.90 3.38 33.48
CA ILE A 291 -23.89 4.78 33.94
C ILE A 291 -25.31 5.30 34.20
N GLU A 292 -26.30 4.81 33.44
CA GLU A 292 -27.71 5.21 33.56
C GLU A 292 -28.47 4.51 34.71
N ARG A 293 -27.87 3.50 35.36
CA ARG A 293 -28.46 2.73 36.48
C ARG A 293 -28.18 3.37 37.84
#